data_AF-Q125Y5-F1
#
_entry.id   AF-Q125Y5-F1
#
_cell.length_a   1.000
_cell.length_b   1.000
_cell.length_c   1.000
_cell.angle_alpha   90.00
_cell.angle_beta   90.00
_cell.angle_gamma   90.00
#
_symmetry.space_group_name_H-M   'P 1'
#
loop_
_entity.id
_entity.type
_entity.pdbx_description
1 polymer ?
#
loop_
_entity_poly.entity_id
_entity_poly.type
_entity_poly.pdbx_seq_one_letter_code
_entity_poly.pdbx_strand_id
1 'polypeptide(L)'
;MNEQYSLPLSTTKALHLVNTSSVLMALASHIGADKGIHARDLARQIVGLEGGMAAERRLRHVITELRLEGHHICGTPEAGYYLAADADELNHTCDFLYDRAMASLKQISSMKRVALPDLRGQLHLPT
;
A
#
# COMPACT_ATOMS: atom_id res chain seq x y z
N MET A 1 -26.83 -26.74 2.77
CA MET A 1 -25.93 -25.87 2.01
C MET A 1 -25.72 -24.58 2.81
N ASN A 2 -24.73 -24.57 3.68
CA ASN A 2 -24.21 -23.36 4.33
C ASN A 2 -22.69 -23.48 4.26
N GLU A 3 -22.11 -22.85 3.23
CA GLU A 3 -20.67 -22.68 3.07
C GLU A 3 -20.19 -21.65 4.10
N GLN A 4 -19.94 -22.12 5.32
CA GLN A 4 -19.12 -21.39 6.28
C GLN A 4 -17.67 -21.48 5.82
N TYR A 5 -17.26 -20.39 5.17
CA TYR A 5 -15.91 -20.02 4.77
C TYR A 5 -14.92 -20.15 5.95
N SER A 6 -14.40 -21.35 6.17
CA SER A 6 -13.31 -21.60 7.11
C SER A 6 -11.99 -21.37 6.39
N LEU A 7 -11.51 -20.13 6.40
CA LEU A 7 -10.08 -19.88 6.22
C LEU A 7 -9.34 -20.66 7.33
N PRO A 8 -8.28 -21.43 7.03
CA PRO A 8 -7.60 -22.21 8.03
C PRO A 8 -7.04 -21.29 9.13
N LEU A 9 -7.25 -21.67 10.39
CA LEU A 9 -6.84 -20.94 11.61
C LEU A 9 -5.37 -20.46 11.61
N SER A 10 -4.51 -21.06 10.77
CA SER A 10 -3.12 -20.67 10.55
C SER A 10 -2.97 -19.27 9.93
N THR A 11 -3.82 -18.91 8.97
CA THR A 11 -3.72 -17.65 8.21
C THR A 11 -4.00 -16.43 9.07
N THR A 12 -4.95 -16.52 10.01
CA THR A 12 -5.29 -15.41 10.92
C THR A 12 -4.14 -15.09 11.87
N LYS A 13 -3.45 -16.12 12.38
CA LYS A 13 -2.30 -15.94 13.26
C LYS A 13 -1.11 -15.33 12.52
N ALA A 14 -0.86 -15.79 11.30
CA ALA A 14 0.15 -15.26 10.39
C ALA A 14 -0.05 -13.75 10.11
N LEU A 15 -1.29 -13.30 9.92
CA LEU A 15 -1.58 -11.88 9.71
C LEU A 15 -1.33 -11.01 10.95
N HIS A 16 -1.50 -11.54 12.15
CA HIS A 16 -1.22 -10.80 13.40
C HIS A 16 0.27 -10.54 13.60
N LEU A 17 1.13 -11.36 13.01
CA LEU A 17 2.58 -11.13 13.01
C LEU A 17 2.96 -9.89 12.21
N VAL A 18 2.17 -9.50 11.20
CA VAL A 18 2.36 -8.24 10.46
C VAL A 18 1.73 -7.08 11.23
N ASN A 19 2.52 -6.55 12.17
CA ASN A 19 2.21 -5.40 13.01
C ASN A 19 3.33 -4.34 12.93
N THR A 20 3.08 -3.15 13.48
CA THR A 20 3.99 -2.00 13.44
C THR A 20 5.42 -2.35 13.86
N SER A 21 5.58 -2.98 15.01
CA SER A 21 6.89 -3.39 15.54
C SER A 21 7.63 -4.36 14.62
N SER A 22 6.94 -5.39 14.10
CA SER A 22 7.55 -6.37 13.19
C SER A 22 8.03 -5.73 11.88
N VAL A 23 7.27 -4.77 11.36
CA VAL A 23 7.58 -4.08 10.10
C VAL A 23 8.78 -3.16 10.29
N LEU A 24 8.81 -2.39 11.38
CA LEU A 24 9.95 -1.53 11.72
C LEU A 24 11.23 -2.35 11.95
N MET A 25 11.14 -3.48 12.67
CA MET A 25 12.30 -4.37 12.86
C MET A 25 12.81 -4.95 11.55
N ALA A 26 11.92 -5.39 10.64
CA ALA A 26 12.33 -5.90 9.35
C ALA A 26 13.00 -4.80 8.50
N LEU A 27 12.38 -3.62 8.44
CA LEU A 27 12.88 -2.47 7.69
C LEU A 27 14.16 -1.85 8.27
N ALA A 28 14.52 -2.11 9.53
CA ALA A 28 15.76 -1.63 10.12
C ALA A 28 17.03 -2.10 9.36
N SER A 29 16.92 -3.19 8.59
CA SER A 29 17.99 -3.68 7.70
C SER A 29 17.95 -3.09 6.28
N HIS A 30 16.92 -2.30 5.95
CA HIS A 30 16.64 -1.73 4.64
C HIS A 30 16.63 -0.20 4.71
N ILE A 31 17.81 0.39 4.94
CA ILE A 31 18.00 1.84 4.98
C ILE A 31 18.58 2.29 3.63
N GLY A 32 17.90 3.23 2.98
CA GLY A 32 18.22 3.69 1.62
C GLY A 32 17.46 2.93 0.53
N ALA A 33 17.16 3.62 -0.57
CA ALA A 33 16.43 3.09 -1.71
C ALA A 33 17.13 1.88 -2.35
N ASP A 34 18.47 1.90 -2.39
CA ASP A 34 19.30 0.80 -2.91
C ASP A 34 19.14 -0.50 -2.13
N LYS A 35 18.69 -0.43 -0.87
CA LYS A 35 18.42 -1.58 0.00
C LYS A 35 16.93 -1.86 0.12
N GLY A 36 16.09 -1.29 -0.72
CA GLY A 36 14.66 -1.48 -0.67
C GLY A 36 14.23 -2.94 -0.88
N ILE A 37 13.08 -3.28 -0.29
CA ILE A 37 12.52 -4.63 -0.32
C ILE A 37 11.06 -4.61 -0.79
N HIS A 38 10.75 -5.43 -1.78
CA HIS A 38 9.38 -5.52 -2.29
C HIS A 38 8.42 -6.12 -1.26
N ALA A 39 7.16 -5.70 -1.32
CA ALA A 39 6.12 -6.07 -0.35
C ALA A 39 6.00 -7.59 -0.11
N ARG A 40 6.13 -8.39 -1.19
CA ARG A 40 6.10 -9.85 -1.12
C ARG A 40 7.24 -10.40 -0.25
N ASP A 41 8.44 -9.92 -0.48
CA ASP A 41 9.64 -10.44 0.17
C ASP A 41 9.73 -9.93 1.60
N LEU A 42 9.29 -8.69 1.87
CA LEU A 42 9.13 -8.15 3.22
C LEU A 42 8.06 -8.91 4.02
N ALA A 43 6.90 -9.23 3.41
CA ALA A 43 5.88 -10.03 4.06
C ALA A 43 6.37 -11.45 4.38
N ARG A 44 7.14 -12.05 3.47
CA ARG A 44 7.81 -13.35 3.71
C ARG A 44 8.87 -13.28 4.80
N GLN A 45 9.60 -12.18 4.91
CA GLN A 45 10.58 -11.99 5.99
C GLN A 45 9.89 -11.94 7.37
N ILE A 46 8.70 -11.36 7.46
CA ILE A 46 7.94 -11.24 8.72
C ILE A 46 7.21 -12.53 9.08
N VAL A 47 6.57 -13.18 8.10
CA VAL A 47 5.61 -14.28 8.34
C VAL A 47 6.16 -15.66 7.93
N GLY A 48 7.24 -15.71 7.15
CA GLY A 48 7.79 -16.93 6.55
C GLY A 48 7.14 -17.28 5.20
N LEU A 49 7.25 -18.56 4.79
CA LEU A 49 6.73 -19.06 3.51
C LEU A 49 5.20 -18.92 3.35
N GLU A 50 4.48 -18.72 4.46
CA GLU A 50 3.05 -18.42 4.52
C GLU A 50 2.71 -16.96 4.16
N GLY A 51 3.72 -16.15 3.83
CA GLY A 51 3.59 -14.78 3.34
C GLY A 51 2.93 -14.72 1.95
N GLY A 52 1.61 -14.91 1.92
CA GLY A 52 0.77 -14.77 0.72
C GLY A 52 0.19 -13.36 0.55
N MET A 53 -0.70 -13.20 -0.44
CA MET A 53 -1.33 -11.92 -0.78
C MET A 53 -2.03 -11.22 0.40
N ALA A 54 -2.58 -11.99 1.34
CA ALA A 54 -3.23 -11.44 2.53
C ALA A 54 -2.21 -10.72 3.45
N ALA A 55 -1.02 -11.31 3.63
CA ALA A 55 0.05 -10.71 4.41
C ALA A 55 0.60 -9.46 3.74
N GLU A 56 0.75 -9.47 2.40
CA GLU A 56 1.11 -8.27 1.65
C GLU A 56 0.06 -7.16 1.81
N ARG A 57 -1.23 -7.50 1.76
CA ARG A 57 -2.30 -6.51 1.94
C ARG A 57 -2.24 -5.91 3.34
N ARG A 58 -2.08 -6.75 4.37
CA ARG A 58 -1.91 -6.31 5.76
C ARG A 58 -0.67 -5.42 5.91
N LEU A 59 0.45 -5.81 5.31
CA LEU A 59 1.69 -5.03 5.30
C LEU A 59 1.45 -3.63 4.73
N ARG A 60 0.75 -3.50 3.59
CA ARG A 60 0.44 -2.18 2.99
C ARG A 60 -0.42 -1.31 3.91
N HIS A 61 -1.33 -1.90 4.69
CA HIS A 61 -2.09 -1.16 5.71
C HIS A 61 -1.18 -0.66 6.83
N VAL A 62 -0.35 -1.54 7.41
CA VAL A 62 0.59 -1.17 8.48
C VAL A 62 1.59 -0.10 8.03
N ILE A 63 2.11 -0.19 6.80
CA ILE A 63 3.00 0.85 6.25
C ILE A 63 2.27 2.20 6.15
N THR A 64 0.99 2.19 5.78
CA THR A 64 0.18 3.41 5.72
C THR A 64 -0.02 4.00 7.11
N GLU A 65 -0.33 3.18 8.11
CA GLU A 65 -0.45 3.59 9.52
C GLU A 65 0.86 4.22 10.02
N LEU A 66 2.01 3.55 9.81
CA LEU A 66 3.32 4.06 10.21
C LEU A 66 3.66 5.41 9.54
N ARG A 67 3.29 5.60 8.26
CA ARG A 67 3.47 6.88 7.58
C ARG A 67 2.59 7.99 8.17
N LEU A 68 1.36 7.67 8.55
CA LEU A 68 0.45 8.62 9.22
C LEU A 68 0.98 9.01 10.61
N GLU A 69 1.69 8.11 11.28
CA GLU A 69 2.39 8.38 12.55
C GLU A 69 3.68 9.19 12.37
N GLY A 70 4.10 9.46 11.13
CA GLY A 70 5.28 10.27 10.81
C GLY A 70 6.59 9.48 10.68
N HIS A 71 6.53 8.15 10.60
CA HIS A 71 7.72 7.35 10.30
C HIS A 71 8.19 7.61 8.86
N HIS A 72 9.49 7.81 8.68
CA HIS A 72 10.20 8.00 7.41
C HIS A 72 10.29 6.74 6.51
N ILE A 73 9.21 5.96 6.45
CA ILE A 73 9.13 4.75 5.63
C ILE A 73 8.81 5.16 4.19
N CYS A 74 9.78 4.98 3.32
CA CYS A 74 9.71 5.30 1.92
C CYS A 74 9.19 4.13 1.08
N GLY A 75 8.88 4.39 -0.18
CA GLY A 75 8.72 3.30 -1.13
C GLY A 75 8.05 3.63 -2.44
N THR A 76 8.60 3.05 -3.50
CA THR A 76 8.20 3.17 -4.90
C THR A 76 8.04 1.79 -5.53
N PRO A 77 7.36 1.65 -6.69
CA PRO A 77 7.27 0.38 -7.39
C PRO A 77 8.64 -0.24 -7.72
N GLU A 78 9.63 0.59 -8.03
CA GLU A 78 10.97 0.19 -8.47
C GLU A 78 11.82 -0.31 -7.28
N ALA A 79 11.84 0.42 -6.17
CA ALA A 79 12.70 0.11 -5.02
C ALA A 79 12.01 -0.78 -3.95
N GLY A 80 10.68 -0.82 -3.89
CA GLY A 80 9.97 -1.42 -2.77
C GLY A 80 9.97 -0.52 -1.52
N TYR A 81 9.88 -1.11 -0.33
CA TYR A 81 9.84 -0.39 0.95
C TYR A 81 11.23 -0.31 1.59
N TYR A 82 11.54 0.84 2.20
CA TYR A 82 12.79 1.09 2.91
C TYR A 82 12.60 2.23 3.92
N LEU A 83 13.54 2.39 4.85
CA LEU A 83 13.67 3.59 5.67
C LEU A 83 14.55 4.60 4.95
N ALA A 84 14.13 5.86 4.91
CA ALA A 84 14.91 6.92 4.29
C ALA A 84 16.29 7.04 4.96
N ALA A 85 17.36 7.00 4.16
CA ALA A 85 18.71 7.27 4.62
C ALA A 85 18.94 8.77 4.86
N ASP A 86 18.27 9.62 4.08
CA ASP A 86 18.37 11.07 4.12
C ASP A 86 17.04 11.76 3.77
N ALA A 87 17.06 13.09 3.77
CA ALA A 87 15.89 13.91 3.47
C ALA A 87 15.47 13.85 2.00
N ASP A 88 16.41 13.62 1.08
CA ASP A 88 16.13 13.63 -0.36
C ASP A 88 15.31 12.40 -0.75
N GLU A 89 15.64 11.23 -0.20
CA GLU A 89 14.84 10.01 -0.37
C GLU A 89 13.42 10.14 0.20
N LEU A 90 13.29 10.79 1.36
CA LEU A 90 11.99 11.05 1.97
C LEU A 90 11.16 12.00 1.10
N ASN A 91 11.75 13.11 0.66
CA ASN A 91 11.10 14.09 -0.21
C ASN A 91 10.68 13.46 -1.54
N HIS A 92 11.54 12.63 -2.14
CA HIS A 92 11.21 11.90 -3.36
C HIS A 92 9.99 11.00 -3.18
N THR A 93 9.88 10.29 -2.05
CA THR A 93 8.67 9.51 -1.75
C THR A 93 7.45 10.39 -1.55
N CYS A 94 7.59 11.53 -0.88
CA CYS A 94 6.49 12.50 -0.70
C CYS A 94 5.98 13.01 -2.06
N ASP A 95 6.88 13.36 -2.98
CA ASP A 95 6.53 13.79 -4.34
C ASP A 95 5.80 12.70 -5.10
N PHE A 96 6.28 11.45 -5.04
CA PHE A 96 5.60 10.31 -5.64
C PHE A 96 4.17 10.11 -5.11
N LEU A 97 3.98 10.21 -3.78
CA LEU A 97 2.65 10.11 -3.16
C LEU A 97 1.75 11.27 -3.55
N TYR A 98 2.31 12.47 -3.63
CA TYR A 98 1.59 13.67 -4.07
C TYR A 98 1.11 13.52 -5.52
N ASP A 99 1.98 13.11 -6.43
CA ASP A 99 1.62 12.90 -7.85
C ASP A 99 0.52 11.85 -8.01
N ARG A 100 0.62 10.75 -7.26
CA ARG A 100 -0.41 9.71 -7.23
C ARG A 100 -1.76 10.25 -6.71
N ALA A 101 -1.75 11.08 -5.67
CA ALA A 101 -2.95 11.72 -5.16
C ALA A 101 -3.56 12.67 -6.21
N MET A 102 -2.73 13.49 -6.86
CA MET A 102 -3.16 14.40 -7.91
C MET A 102 -3.73 13.68 -9.13
N ALA A 103 -3.13 12.56 -9.56
CA ALA A 103 -3.68 11.72 -10.62
C ALA A 103 -5.08 11.21 -10.26
N SER A 104 -5.27 10.76 -9.02
CA SER A 104 -6.57 10.27 -8.54
C SER A 104 -7.61 11.39 -8.51
N LEU A 105 -7.25 12.59 -8.05
CA LEU A 105 -8.14 13.76 -8.06
C LEU A 105 -8.55 14.19 -9.47
N LYS A 106 -7.62 14.16 -10.43
CA LYS A 106 -7.90 14.45 -11.85
C LYS A 106 -8.89 13.46 -12.45
N GLN A 107 -8.75 12.17 -12.14
CA GLN A 107 -9.70 11.13 -12.56
C GLN A 107 -11.08 11.38 -11.96
N ILE A 108 -11.17 11.62 -10.64
CA ILE A 108 -12.44 11.93 -9.96
C ILE A 108 -13.13 13.15 -10.59
N SER A 109 -12.38 14.22 -10.85
CA SER A 109 -12.92 15.43 -11.49
C SER A 109 -13.48 15.13 -12.89
N SER A 110 -12.75 14.38 -13.70
CA SER A 110 -13.17 14.00 -15.05
C SER A 110 -14.40 13.10 -15.04
N MET A 111 -14.43 12.09 -14.15
CA MET A 111 -15.59 11.21 -13.96
C MET A 111 -16.81 12.01 -13.54
N LYS A 112 -16.69 12.91 -12.55
CA LYS A 112 -17.82 13.74 -12.09
C LYS A 112 -18.33 14.66 -13.19
N ARG A 113 -17.44 15.24 -14.00
CA ARG A 113 -17.81 16.14 -15.10
C ARG A 113 -18.59 15.43 -16.21
N VAL A 114 -18.26 14.18 -16.52
CA VAL A 114 -18.85 13.43 -17.65
C VAL A 114 -20.00 12.52 -17.20
N ALA A 115 -19.76 11.68 -16.19
CA ALA A 115 -20.73 10.65 -15.79
C ALA A 115 -21.91 11.22 -15.00
N LEU A 116 -21.74 12.28 -14.19
CA LEU A 116 -22.87 12.79 -13.40
C LEU A 116 -23.97 13.43 -14.26
N PRO A 117 -23.67 14.26 -15.28
CA PRO A 117 -24.71 14.76 -16.19
C PRO A 117 -25.39 13.65 -16.99
N ASP A 118 -24.61 12.67 -17.47
CA ASP A 118 -25.12 11.49 -18.20
C ASP A 118 -26.10 10.67 -17.35
N LEU A 119 -25.69 10.30 -16.13
CA LEU A 119 -26.55 9.60 -15.15
C LEU A 119 -27.81 10.39 -14.74
N ARG A 120 -27.78 11.71 -14.86
CA ARG A 120 -28.95 12.58 -14.61
C ARG A 120 -29.87 12.72 -15.83
N GLY A 121 -29.59 12.03 -16.93
CA GLY A 121 -30.36 12.08 -18.18
C GLY A 121 -30.20 13.39 -18.95
N GLN A 122 -29.21 14.22 -18.61
CA GLN A 122 -29.01 15.55 -19.21
C GLN A 122 -28.16 15.52 -20.49
N LEU A 123 -27.55 14.38 -20.81
CA LEU A 123 -26.75 14.15 -22.03
C LEU A 123 -27.18 12.88 -22.75
N HIS A 124 -28.42 12.80 -23.23
CA HIS A 124 -28.70 11.94 -24.38
C HIS A 124 -28.17 12.66 -25.63
N LEU A 125 -26.93 12.40 -26.03
CA LEU A 125 -26.49 12.71 -27.39
C LEU A 125 -27.05 11.60 -28.29
N PRO A 126 -28.02 11.89 -29.18
CA PRO A 126 -28.40 10.93 -30.20
C PRO A 126 -27.20 10.70 -31.11
N THR A 127 -26.75 9.45 -31.22
CA THR A 127 -26.04 8.94 -32.39
C THR A 127 -26.95 8.97 -33.61
#